data_AF-A0A6G3Y0U4-F1
#
_entry.id   AF-A0A6G3Y0U4-F1
#
_cell.length_a   1.000
_cell.length_b   1.000
_cell.length_c   1.000
_cell.angle_alpha   90.00
_cell.angle_beta   90.00
_cell.angle_gamma   90.00
#
_symmetry.space_group_name_H-M   'P 1'
#
loop_
_entity.id
_entity.type
_entity.pdbx_description
1 polymer ?
#
loop_
_entity_poly.entity_id
_entity_poly.type
_entity_poly.pdbx_seq_one_letter_code
_entity_poly.pdbx_strand_id
1 'polypeptide(L)'
;PQGVRDGLDFVVGRLASRLSHRPLLLIVDDAHWADGESLAWLASFTARLGELPVLVVQAHRPQELAERDANYIADREAERGLGSKGTVTRVALRALTPDATAVLVRAGLGEHADDPFCREVWAVTGGNPYEAVELVAKVQDRELPPVEESAGELRELGASARGSGLVARLERLGTNANRFAWAAAVLGTD
;
A
#
# COMPACT_ATOMS: atom_id res chain seq x y z
N PRO A 1 18.56 19.50 3.69
CA PRO A 1 19.26 20.62 4.41
C PRO A 1 18.96 20.64 5.92
N GLN A 2 19.93 21.00 6.77
CA GLN A 2 19.79 20.93 8.25
C GLN A 2 18.57 21.70 8.80
N GLY A 3 18.32 22.93 8.32
CA GLY A 3 17.19 23.73 8.80
C GLY A 3 15.81 23.12 8.53
N VAL A 4 15.67 22.29 7.49
CA VAL A 4 14.42 21.56 7.21
C VAL A 4 14.22 20.46 8.25
N ARG A 5 15.28 19.71 8.57
CA ARG A 5 15.25 18.64 9.59
C ARG A 5 14.92 19.21 10.97
N ASP A 6 15.58 20.30 11.35
CA ASP A 6 15.34 20.97 12.63
C ASP A 6 13.91 21.53 12.72
N GLY A 7 13.39 22.05 11.60
CA GLY A 7 12.01 22.50 11.48
C GLY A 7 11.00 21.36 11.67
N LEU A 8 11.24 20.20 11.04
CA LEU A 8 10.39 19.02 11.19
C LEU A 8 10.41 18.48 12.63
N ASP A 9 11.60 18.36 13.22
CA ASP A 9 11.77 17.98 14.63
C ASP A 9 10.98 18.90 15.56
N PHE A 10 11.12 20.22 15.35
CA PHE A 10 10.42 21.22 16.14
C PHE A 10 8.91 21.11 15.98
N VAL A 11 8.40 20.98 14.76
CA VAL A 11 6.96 20.88 14.51
C VAL A 11 6.39 19.63 15.16
N VAL A 12 6.98 18.46 14.91
CA VAL A 12 6.45 17.20 15.44
C VAL A 12 6.58 17.15 16.96
N GLY A 13 7.73 17.54 17.52
CA GLY A 13 7.93 17.60 18.97
C GLY A 13 7.01 18.61 19.66
N ARG A 14 6.76 19.76 19.04
CA ARG A 14 5.84 20.77 19.58
C ARG A 14 4.38 20.35 19.49
N LEU A 15 3.99 19.62 18.45
CA LEU A 15 2.66 19.02 18.35
C LEU A 15 2.49 17.92 19.41
N ALA A 16 3.46 17.01 19.54
CA ALA A 16 3.44 15.93 20.52
C ALA A 16 3.35 16.45 21.97
N SER A 17 4.12 17.49 22.31
CA SER A 17 4.08 18.09 23.65
C SER A 17 2.78 18.85 23.93
N ARG A 18 2.23 19.59 22.95
CA ARG A 18 0.95 20.30 23.11
C ARG A 18 -0.25 19.36 23.16
N LEU A 19 -0.14 18.23 22.47
CA LEU A 19 -1.15 17.18 22.42
C LEU A 19 -0.77 16.03 23.35
N SER A 20 -0.12 16.30 24.48
CA SER A 20 0.37 15.24 25.39
C SER A 20 -0.72 14.28 25.89
N HIS A 21 -1.99 14.72 25.89
CA HIS A 21 -3.17 13.91 26.22
C HIS A 21 -3.85 13.25 25.01
N ARG A 22 -3.33 13.45 23.80
CA ARG A 22 -3.85 12.94 22.52
C ARG A 22 -2.68 12.42 21.68
N PRO A 23 -2.43 11.10 21.65
CA PRO A 23 -1.32 10.54 20.89
C PRO A 23 -1.34 11.00 19.43
N LEU A 24 -0.19 11.46 18.94
CA LEU A 24 -0.03 11.89 17.56
C LEU A 24 0.29 10.69 16.68
N LEU A 25 -0.44 10.50 15.58
CA LEU A 25 -0.12 9.53 14.53
C LEU A 25 0.53 10.24 13.35
N LEU A 26 1.77 9.88 13.04
CA LEU A 26 2.49 10.30 11.84
C LEU A 26 2.51 9.14 10.84
N ILE A 27 1.87 9.32 9.68
CA ILE A 27 1.86 8.33 8.60
C ILE A 27 2.83 8.80 7.52
N VAL A 28 3.77 7.94 7.16
CA VAL A 28 4.69 8.12 6.03
C VAL A 28 4.38 7.03 5.02
N ASP A 29 3.67 7.41 3.96
CA ASP A 29 3.37 6.51 2.84
C ASP A 29 4.48 6.56 1.80
N ASP A 30 4.58 5.51 0.99
CA ASP A 30 5.55 5.39 -0.11
C ASP A 30 6.99 5.76 0.26
N ALA A 31 7.45 5.39 1.46
CA ALA A 31 8.76 5.82 1.95
C ALA A 31 9.95 5.33 1.09
N HIS A 32 9.73 4.31 0.26
CA HIS A 32 10.67 3.84 -0.75
C HIS A 32 11.00 4.89 -1.84
N TRP A 33 10.17 5.93 -1.99
CA TRP A 33 10.40 7.04 -2.94
C TRP A 33 11.07 8.25 -2.27
N ALA A 34 11.22 8.24 -0.94
CA ALA A 34 11.88 9.32 -0.24
C ALA A 34 13.39 9.36 -0.57
N ASP A 35 13.96 10.57 -0.57
CA ASP A 35 15.41 10.73 -0.69
C ASP A 35 16.13 10.25 0.58
N GLY A 36 17.43 9.98 0.45
CA GLY A 36 18.25 9.54 1.58
C GLY A 36 18.31 10.56 2.73
N GLU A 37 18.18 11.86 2.44
CA GLU A 37 18.19 12.89 3.47
C GLU A 37 16.96 12.82 4.38
N SER A 38 15.80 12.54 3.80
CA SER A 38 14.50 12.39 4.45
C SER A 38 14.43 11.08 5.23
N LEU A 39 14.93 9.99 4.65
CA LEU A 39 15.04 8.69 5.32
C LEU A 39 15.97 8.76 6.54
N ALA A 40 17.12 9.41 6.42
CA ALA A 40 18.05 9.61 7.54
C ALA A 40 17.43 10.46 8.67
N TRP A 41 16.64 11.47 8.34
CA TRP A 41 15.88 12.23 9.32
C TRP A 41 14.79 11.37 9.99
N LEU A 42 14.04 10.59 9.24
CA LEU A 42 13.00 9.72 9.79
C LEU A 42 13.59 8.68 10.75
N ALA A 43 14.74 8.09 10.40
CA ALA A 43 15.48 7.17 11.27
C ALA A 43 15.95 7.85 12.57
N SER A 44 16.51 9.07 12.50
CA SER A 44 16.97 9.79 13.69
C SER A 44 15.81 10.31 14.57
N PHE A 45 14.68 10.67 13.96
CA PHE A 45 13.46 11.05 14.66
C PHE A 45 12.86 9.85 15.40
N THR A 46 12.71 8.70 14.72
CA THR A 46 12.13 7.48 15.29
C THR A 46 12.93 6.92 16.46
N ALA A 47 14.26 7.07 16.44
CA ALA A 47 15.14 6.69 17.56
C ALA A 47 14.86 7.43 18.88
N ARG A 48 14.19 8.60 18.83
CA ARG A 48 13.86 9.43 20.01
C ARG A 48 12.39 9.32 20.45
N LEU A 49 11.60 8.44 19.83
CA LEU A 49 10.16 8.32 20.09
C LEU A 49 9.81 7.83 21.51
N GLY A 50 10.73 7.15 22.20
CA GLY A 50 10.48 6.64 23.56
C GLY A 50 10.10 7.72 24.58
N GLU A 51 10.31 9.00 24.25
CA GLU A 51 10.04 10.16 25.10
C GLU A 51 8.82 10.98 24.65
N LEU A 52 8.15 10.57 23.56
CA LEU A 52 7.07 11.33 22.93
C LEU A 52 5.80 10.47 22.76
N PRO A 53 4.59 11.04 22.95
CA PRO A 53 3.33 10.36 22.68
C PRO A 53 3.03 10.33 21.16
N VAL A 54 3.95 9.75 20.38
CA VAL A 54 3.90 9.73 18.91
C VAL A 54 4.02 8.29 18.41
N LEU A 55 3.08 7.87 17.58
CA LEU A 55 3.17 6.65 16.78
C LEU A 55 3.55 7.02 15.35
N VAL A 56 4.61 6.42 14.82
CA VAL A 56 5.01 6.54 13.42
C VAL A 56 4.63 5.26 12.69
N VAL A 57 3.86 5.37 11.61
CA VAL A 57 3.51 4.27 10.71
C VAL A 57 4.14 4.56 9.36
N GLN A 58 4.96 3.64 8.89
CA GLN A 58 5.66 3.74 7.61
C GLN A 58 5.21 2.63 6.68
N ALA A 59 4.76 2.99 5.48
CA ALA A 59 4.48 2.06 4.40
C ALA A 59 5.56 2.19 3.31
N HIS A 60 6.04 1.05 2.83
CA HIS A 60 7.05 1.00 1.78
C HIS A 60 7.05 -0.35 1.07
N ARG A 61 7.64 -0.39 -0.13
CA ARG A 61 7.93 -1.62 -0.86
C ARG A 61 9.32 -2.13 -0.45
N PRO A 62 9.45 -3.34 0.12
CA PRO A 62 10.72 -3.83 0.66
C PRO A 62 11.85 -3.90 -0.38
N GLN A 63 11.55 -4.35 -1.60
CA GLN A 63 12.56 -4.52 -2.66
C GLN A 63 13.13 -3.17 -3.11
N GLU A 64 12.26 -2.20 -3.41
CA GLU A 64 12.67 -0.88 -3.91
C GLU A 64 13.44 -0.08 -2.85
N LEU A 65 13.09 -0.23 -1.56
CA LEU A 65 13.82 0.41 -0.47
C LEU A 65 15.21 -0.23 -0.26
N ALA A 66 15.30 -1.56 -0.34
CA ALA A 66 16.57 -2.28 -0.19
C ALA A 66 17.57 -1.97 -1.31
N GLU A 67 17.08 -1.73 -2.54
CA GLU A 67 17.90 -1.34 -3.69
C GLU A 67 18.48 0.07 -3.54
N ARG A 68 17.72 1.01 -2.94
CA ARG A 68 18.12 2.41 -2.80
C ARG A 68 18.97 2.69 -1.57
N ASP A 69 18.68 2.05 -0.44
CA ASP A 69 19.43 2.28 0.80
C ASP A 69 19.55 1.00 1.63
N ALA A 70 20.59 0.21 1.33
CA ALA A 70 20.93 -1.01 2.06
C ALA A 70 21.22 -0.78 3.56
N ASN A 71 21.41 0.49 3.97
CA ASN A 71 21.71 0.87 5.34
C ASN A 71 20.50 1.47 6.07
N TYR A 72 19.31 1.55 5.45
CA TYR A 72 18.13 2.08 6.12
C TYR A 72 17.84 1.29 7.41
N ILE A 73 18.13 1.96 8.53
CA ILE A 73 18.38 1.37 9.84
C ILE A 73 17.14 0.64 10.41
N ALA A 74 15.94 1.09 10.03
CA ALA A 74 14.69 0.50 10.52
C ALA A 74 14.52 -0.98 10.14
N ASP A 75 15.04 -1.39 8.98
CA ASP A 75 14.99 -2.80 8.56
C ASP A 75 16.04 -3.64 9.30
N ARG A 76 17.25 -3.10 9.50
CA ARG A 76 18.35 -3.84 10.15
C ARG A 76 18.16 -3.98 11.66
N GLU A 77 17.65 -2.97 12.35
CA GLU A 77 17.44 -3.02 13.80
C GLU A 77 16.26 -3.92 14.19
N ALA A 78 15.21 -3.94 13.38
CA ALA A 78 14.09 -4.87 13.52
C ALA A 78 14.51 -6.32 13.20
N GLU A 79 15.30 -6.54 12.13
CA GLU A 79 15.83 -7.86 11.77
C GLU A 79 16.82 -8.42 12.80
N ARG A 80 17.67 -7.57 13.39
CA ARG A 80 18.69 -8.00 14.34
C ARG A 80 18.16 -8.15 15.77
N GLY A 81 16.91 -7.75 16.04
CA GLY A 81 16.36 -7.72 17.40
C GLY A 81 17.16 -6.82 18.35
N LEU A 82 17.96 -5.89 17.79
CA LEU A 82 18.89 -5.02 18.51
C LEU A 82 18.33 -3.61 18.75
N GLY A 83 17.12 -3.32 18.24
CA GLY A 83 16.43 -2.09 18.57
C GLY A 83 16.26 -1.97 20.10
N SER A 84 16.63 -0.81 20.64
CA SER A 84 16.30 -0.43 22.02
C SER A 84 14.85 -0.80 22.33
N LYS A 85 14.66 -1.84 23.17
CA LYS A 85 13.38 -2.24 23.78
C LYS A 85 12.13 -2.05 22.89
N GLY A 86 11.97 -2.87 21.85
CA GLY A 86 10.62 -3.25 21.36
C GLY A 86 9.74 -2.16 20.73
N THR A 87 10.27 -1.04 20.26
CA THR A 87 9.48 0.11 19.76
C THR A 87 9.02 -0.01 18.29
N VAL A 88 9.55 -0.96 17.51
CA VAL A 88 9.24 -1.11 16.08
C VAL A 88 8.52 -2.44 15.83
N THR A 89 7.34 -2.38 15.19
CA THR A 89 6.59 -3.55 14.74
C THR A 89 6.52 -3.55 13.22
N ARG A 90 7.00 -4.62 12.58
CA ARG A 90 6.89 -4.81 11.13
C ARG A 90 5.66 -5.65 10.80
N VAL A 91 4.79 -5.11 9.96
CA VAL A 91 3.62 -5.83 9.43
C VAL A 91 3.87 -6.15 7.96
N ALA A 92 4.25 -7.39 7.68
CA ALA A 92 4.39 -7.86 6.31
C ALA A 92 3.02 -8.17 5.71
N LEU A 93 2.57 -7.34 4.77
CA LEU A 93 1.36 -7.61 4.01
C LEU A 93 1.61 -8.71 2.99
N ARG A 94 0.68 -9.65 2.90
CA ARG A 94 0.70 -10.77 1.96
C ARG A 94 -0.51 -10.66 1.04
N ALA A 95 -0.45 -11.35 -0.11
CA ALA A 95 -1.64 -11.57 -0.92
C ALA A 95 -2.77 -12.17 -0.07
N LEU A 96 -4.01 -11.82 -0.41
CA LEU A 96 -5.20 -12.36 0.24
C LEU A 96 -5.19 -13.88 0.13
N THR A 97 -5.64 -14.53 1.19
CA THR A 97 -5.96 -15.95 1.18
C THR A 97 -7.27 -16.17 0.42
N PRO A 98 -7.55 -17.41 -0.05
CA PRO A 98 -8.84 -17.73 -0.64
C PRO A 98 -10.03 -17.31 0.25
N ASP A 99 -9.93 -17.56 1.57
CA ASP A 99 -10.99 -17.21 2.52
C ASP A 99 -11.18 -15.69 2.65
N ALA A 100 -10.07 -14.93 2.70
CA ALA A 100 -10.13 -13.47 2.74
C ALA A 100 -10.71 -12.88 1.45
N THR A 101 -10.37 -13.47 0.29
CA THR A 101 -10.99 -13.09 -0.98
C THR A 101 -12.48 -13.43 -0.98
N ALA A 102 -12.90 -14.56 -0.43
CA ALA A 102 -14.32 -14.91 -0.34
C ALA A 102 -15.13 -13.91 0.49
N VAL A 103 -14.57 -13.42 1.62
CA VAL A 103 -15.17 -12.33 2.41
C VAL A 103 -15.33 -11.07 1.56
N LEU A 104 -14.33 -10.70 0.77
CA LEU A 104 -14.37 -9.54 -0.11
C LEU A 104 -15.42 -9.70 -1.22
N VAL A 105 -15.48 -10.88 -1.85
CA VAL A 105 -16.47 -11.19 -2.90
C VAL A 105 -17.88 -11.09 -2.33
N ARG A 106 -18.16 -11.71 -1.19
CA ARG A 106 -19.50 -11.68 -0.56
C ARG A 106 -19.90 -10.31 -0.07
N ALA A 107 -18.94 -9.50 0.38
CA ALA A 107 -19.20 -8.10 0.72
C ALA A 107 -19.64 -7.27 -0.50
N GLY A 108 -19.11 -7.58 -1.70
CA GLY A 108 -19.43 -6.86 -2.94
C GLY A 108 -20.66 -7.39 -3.69
N LEU A 109 -20.81 -8.72 -3.76
CA LEU A 109 -21.83 -9.39 -4.58
C LEU A 109 -22.96 -10.01 -3.74
N GLY A 110 -22.77 -10.14 -2.43
CA GLY A 110 -23.73 -10.75 -1.51
C GLY A 110 -23.35 -12.17 -1.07
N GLU A 111 -23.94 -12.61 0.04
CA GLU A 111 -23.68 -13.92 0.67
C GLU A 111 -24.04 -15.14 -0.21
N HIS A 112 -24.79 -14.93 -1.29
CA HIS A 112 -25.15 -15.98 -2.24
C HIS A 112 -24.01 -16.35 -3.21
N ALA A 113 -22.88 -15.61 -3.19
CA ALA A 113 -21.70 -15.97 -3.95
C ALA A 113 -21.13 -17.31 -3.45
N ASP A 114 -21.08 -18.30 -4.34
CA ASP A 114 -20.67 -19.66 -3.97
C ASP A 114 -19.15 -19.78 -3.77
N ASP A 115 -18.75 -20.85 -3.07
CA ASP A 115 -17.33 -21.08 -2.76
C ASP A 115 -16.46 -21.30 -4.01
N PRO A 116 -16.89 -22.04 -5.05
CA PRO A 116 -16.15 -22.15 -6.31
C PRO A 116 -15.90 -20.79 -6.98
N PHE A 117 -16.90 -19.93 -7.08
CA PHE A 117 -16.77 -18.60 -7.67
C PHE A 117 -15.80 -17.72 -6.88
N CYS A 118 -15.93 -17.69 -5.55
CA CYS A 118 -14.99 -16.96 -4.69
C CYS A 118 -13.54 -17.43 -4.86
N ARG A 119 -13.34 -18.74 -4.98
CA ARG A 119 -12.02 -19.34 -5.23
C ARG A 119 -11.48 -18.97 -6.61
N GLU A 120 -12.34 -18.90 -7.62
CA GLU A 120 -11.94 -18.48 -8.96
C GLU A 120 -11.52 -17.00 -8.98
N VAL A 121 -12.23 -16.11 -8.26
CA VAL A 121 -11.79 -14.71 -8.10
C VAL A 121 -10.39 -14.66 -7.49
N TRP A 122 -10.12 -15.46 -6.45
CA TRP A 122 -8.78 -15.55 -5.86
C TRP A 122 -7.73 -16.05 -6.86
N ALA A 123 -8.04 -17.11 -7.61
CA ALA A 123 -7.13 -17.70 -8.59
C ALA A 123 -6.79 -16.73 -9.73
N VAL A 124 -7.80 -16.01 -10.25
CA VAL A 124 -7.65 -15.03 -11.33
C VAL A 124 -6.78 -13.84 -10.89
N THR A 125 -6.94 -13.39 -9.65
CA THR A 125 -6.29 -12.18 -9.11
C THR A 125 -4.98 -12.47 -8.38
N GLY A 126 -4.65 -13.76 -8.18
CA GLY A 126 -3.53 -14.18 -7.33
C GLY A 126 -3.63 -13.67 -5.89
N GLY A 127 -4.85 -13.40 -5.41
CA GLY A 127 -5.08 -12.78 -4.10
C GLY A 127 -4.68 -11.31 -4.01
N ASN A 128 -4.42 -10.62 -5.12
CA ASN A 128 -4.17 -9.17 -5.09
C ASN A 128 -5.46 -8.42 -4.70
N PRO A 129 -5.50 -7.67 -3.58
CA PRO A 129 -6.72 -6.98 -3.14
C PRO A 129 -7.26 -5.98 -4.17
N TYR A 130 -6.38 -5.24 -4.85
CA TYR A 130 -6.79 -4.26 -5.86
C TYR A 130 -7.45 -4.94 -7.05
N GLU A 131 -6.84 -6.00 -7.58
CA GLU A 131 -7.41 -6.76 -8.70
C GLU A 131 -8.71 -7.47 -8.31
N ALA A 132 -8.80 -7.99 -7.08
CA ALA A 132 -10.01 -8.63 -6.57
C ALA A 132 -11.20 -7.65 -6.48
N VAL A 133 -10.99 -6.45 -5.94
CA VAL A 133 -12.03 -5.42 -5.87
C VAL A 133 -12.46 -4.98 -7.28
N GLU A 134 -11.52 -4.75 -8.19
CA GLU A 134 -11.81 -4.35 -9.56
C GLU A 134 -12.56 -5.45 -10.33
N LEU A 135 -12.20 -6.72 -10.13
CA LEU A 135 -12.90 -7.84 -10.75
C LEU A 135 -14.31 -7.98 -10.20
N VAL A 136 -14.49 -7.89 -8.88
CA VAL A 136 -15.81 -7.91 -8.21
C VAL A 136 -16.70 -6.77 -8.72
N ALA A 137 -16.18 -5.55 -8.85
CA ALA A 137 -16.94 -4.43 -9.40
C ALA A 137 -17.40 -4.70 -10.84
N LYS A 138 -16.55 -5.30 -11.68
CA LYS A 138 -16.91 -5.66 -13.06
C LYS A 138 -17.94 -6.78 -13.14
N VAL A 139 -17.88 -7.75 -12.24
CA VAL A 139 -18.89 -8.82 -12.11
C VAL A 139 -20.24 -8.19 -11.79
N GLN A 140 -20.26 -7.24 -10.84
CA GLN A 140 -21.46 -6.48 -10.48
C GLN A 140 -22.01 -5.67 -11.66
N ASP A 141 -21.16 -4.92 -12.37
CA ASP A 141 -21.54 -4.10 -13.53
C ASP A 141 -22.12 -4.93 -14.69
N ARG A 142 -21.68 -6.17 -14.85
CA ARG A 142 -22.18 -7.11 -15.87
C ARG A 142 -23.34 -7.96 -15.39
N GLU A 143 -23.76 -7.79 -14.14
CA GLU A 143 -24.78 -8.63 -13.50
C GLU A 143 -24.45 -10.14 -13.62
N LEU A 144 -23.15 -10.48 -13.62
CA LEU A 144 -22.70 -11.86 -13.78
C LEU A 144 -23.04 -12.63 -12.49
N PRO A 145 -23.80 -13.74 -12.57
CA PRO A 145 -24.14 -14.52 -11.39
C PRO A 145 -22.89 -15.05 -10.68
N PRO A 146 -22.75 -14.88 -9.36
CA PRO A 146 -21.56 -15.31 -8.62
C PRO A 146 -21.63 -16.81 -8.28
N VAL A 147 -21.68 -17.65 -9.31
CA VAL A 147 -21.82 -19.11 -9.24
C VAL A 147 -20.75 -19.83 -10.04
N GLU A 148 -20.50 -21.10 -9.74
CA GLU A 148 -19.48 -21.94 -10.39
C GLU A 148 -19.59 -21.93 -11.93
N GLU A 149 -20.80 -21.97 -12.48
CA GLU A 149 -21.03 -22.00 -13.93
C GLU A 149 -20.49 -20.73 -14.63
N SER A 150 -20.41 -19.60 -13.91
CA SER A 150 -19.89 -18.33 -14.40
C SER A 150 -18.37 -18.22 -14.31
N ALA A 151 -17.66 -19.23 -13.78
CA ALA A 151 -16.20 -19.22 -13.64
C ALA A 151 -15.46 -19.03 -14.98
N GLY A 152 -16.00 -19.56 -16.09
CA GLY A 152 -15.43 -19.36 -17.42
C GLY A 152 -15.43 -17.89 -17.84
N GLU A 153 -16.58 -17.23 -17.72
CA GLU A 153 -16.75 -15.81 -18.05
C GLU A 153 -15.95 -14.91 -17.09
N LEU A 154 -15.85 -15.28 -15.81
CA LEU A 154 -15.03 -14.59 -14.83
C LEU A 154 -13.54 -14.57 -15.23
N ARG A 155 -13.00 -15.68 -15.77
CA ARG A 155 -11.60 -15.72 -16.24
C ARG A 155 -11.38 -14.80 -17.43
N GLU A 156 -12.31 -14.75 -18.37
CA GLU A 156 -12.26 -13.83 -19.50
C GLU A 156 -12.32 -12.37 -19.02
N LEU A 157 -13.20 -12.10 -18.05
CA LEU A 157 -13.34 -10.79 -17.43
C LEU A 157 -12.04 -10.36 -16.74
N GLY A 158 -11.44 -11.25 -15.95
CA GLY A 158 -10.15 -11.03 -15.29
C GLY A 158 -9.00 -10.83 -16.28
N ALA A 159 -8.96 -11.60 -17.37
CA ALA A 159 -7.98 -11.42 -18.43
C ALA A 159 -8.10 -10.05 -19.11
N SER A 160 -9.32 -9.57 -19.35
CA SER A 160 -9.57 -8.22 -19.89
C SER A 160 -9.32 -7.09 -18.88
N ALA A 161 -9.32 -7.43 -17.58
CA ALA A 161 -9.12 -6.49 -16.49
C ALA A 161 -7.65 -6.21 -16.21
N ARG A 162 -6.77 -7.20 -16.39
CA ARG A 162 -5.32 -7.03 -16.26
C ARG A 162 -4.82 -5.98 -17.26
N GLY A 163 -4.48 -4.79 -16.75
CA GLY A 163 -3.89 -3.68 -17.50
C GLY A 163 -4.84 -2.55 -17.94
N SER A 164 -6.16 -2.70 -17.83
CA SER A 164 -7.11 -1.69 -18.36
C SER A 164 -7.65 -0.70 -17.33
N GLY A 165 -7.64 -1.03 -16.03
CA GLY A 165 -8.20 -0.17 -14.98
C GLY A 165 -7.46 1.17 -14.83
N LEU A 166 -6.12 1.12 -14.74
CA LEU A 166 -5.28 2.32 -14.66
C LEU A 166 -5.33 3.13 -15.98
N VAL A 167 -5.27 2.45 -17.11
CA VAL A 167 -5.31 3.08 -18.45
C VAL A 167 -6.65 3.80 -18.66
N ALA A 168 -7.78 3.16 -18.37
CA ALA A 168 -9.10 3.79 -18.48
C ALA A 168 -9.26 4.96 -17.50
N ARG A 169 -8.63 4.90 -16.32
CA ARG A 169 -8.65 6.00 -15.34
C ARG A 169 -7.78 7.17 -15.78
N LEU A 170 -6.64 6.91 -16.41
CA LEU A 170 -5.79 7.93 -17.05
C LEU A 170 -6.49 8.55 -18.27
N GLU A 171 -7.16 7.76 -19.11
CA GLU A 171 -7.96 8.25 -20.24
C GLU A 171 -9.08 9.19 -19.81
N ARG A 172 -9.74 8.91 -18.67
CA ARG A 172 -10.75 9.80 -18.08
C ARG A 172 -10.19 11.15 -17.59
N LEU A 173 -8.88 11.27 -17.34
CA LEU A 173 -8.23 12.53 -16.96
C LEU A 173 -7.89 13.41 -18.18
N GLY A 174 -8.17 12.93 -19.39
CA GLY A 174 -8.02 13.67 -20.64
C GLY A 174 -6.63 13.58 -21.26
N THR A 175 -6.54 14.01 -22.52
CA THR A 175 -5.37 13.81 -23.40
C THR A 175 -4.08 14.37 -22.83
N ASN A 176 -4.14 15.48 -22.10
CA ASN A 176 -2.96 16.12 -21.51
C ASN A 176 -2.37 15.29 -20.35
N ALA A 177 -3.22 14.72 -19.49
CA ALA A 177 -2.79 13.85 -18.40
C ALA A 177 -2.16 12.55 -18.93
N ASN A 178 -2.75 11.97 -19.98
CA ASN A 178 -2.20 10.79 -20.67
C ASN A 178 -0.82 11.05 -21.28
N ARG A 179 -0.64 12.18 -21.98
CA ARG A 179 0.66 12.54 -22.57
C ARG A 179 1.71 12.78 -21.51
N PHE A 180 1.35 13.41 -20.39
CA PHE A 180 2.27 13.62 -19.28
C PHE A 180 2.69 12.30 -18.63
N ALA A 181 1.75 11.40 -18.34
CA ALA A 181 2.06 10.09 -17.78
C ALA A 181 2.98 9.26 -18.71
N TRP A 182 2.74 9.32 -20.03
CA TRP A 182 3.61 8.70 -21.03
C TRP A 182 5.02 9.29 -21.05
N ALA A 183 5.13 10.62 -21.04
CA ALA A 183 6.42 11.29 -21.01
C ALA A 183 7.21 10.94 -19.73
N ALA A 184 6.54 10.93 -18.57
CA ALA A 184 7.14 10.54 -17.29
C ALA A 184 7.59 9.07 -17.27
N ALA A 185 6.79 8.16 -17.84
CA ALA A 185 7.14 6.74 -17.91
C ALA A 185 8.34 6.45 -18.83
N VAL A 186 8.49 7.20 -19.93
CA VAL A 186 9.62 7.07 -20.86
C VAL A 186 10.91 7.68 -20.30
N LEU A 187 10.80 8.78 -19.56
CA LEU A 187 11.96 9.45 -18.95
C LEU A 187 12.57 8.63 -17.82
N GLY A 188 11.81 7.73 -17.19
CA GLY A 188 12.24 7.07 -15.97
C GLY A 188 12.41 8.06 -14.82
N THR A 189 12.62 7.55 -13.61
CA THR A 189 12.95 8.35 -12.43
C THR A 189 14.40 8.08 -12.07
N ASP A 190 15.32 8.66 -12.85
CA ASP A 190 16.72 8.79 -12.43
C ASP A 190 16.82 9.77 -11.24
#